data_AF-A0ABD1QKG6-F1
#
_entry.id   AF-A0ABD1QKG6-F1
#
_cell.length_a   1.000
_cell.length_b   1.000
_cell.length_c   1.000
_cell.angle_alpha   90.00
_cell.angle_beta   90.00
_cell.angle_gamma   90.00
#
_symmetry.space_group_name_H-M   'P 1'
#
loop_
_entity.id
_entity.type
_entity.pdbx_description
1 polymer ?
#
loop_
_entity_poly.entity_id
_entity_poly.type
_entity_poly.pdbx_seq_one_letter_code
_entity_poly.pdbx_strand_id
1 'polypeptide(L)'
;MEPQDWYRPLADVYSYGIVLMEILTRKKPTDDMFVGELTIRRWVFESFPDSIMDIVNVDVPRGEEENINARESCLKLLLGLALECTVDLPEERLDMEEVVVRLKKIKIEFLS
;
A
#
# COMPACT_ATOMS: atom_id res chain seq x y z
N MET A 1 -27.61 10.41 4.77
CA MET A 1 -26.93 9.82 3.60
C MET A 1 -27.58 8.49 3.33
N GLU A 2 -27.88 8.20 2.07
CA GLU A 2 -28.45 6.91 1.69
C GLU A 2 -27.36 5.81 1.79
N PRO A 3 -27.73 4.54 2.00
CA PRO A 3 -26.80 3.40 2.03
C PRO A 3 -26.01 3.15 0.73
N GLN A 4 -26.14 3.98 -0.30
CA GLN A 4 -25.32 3.90 -1.52
C GLN A 4 -24.29 5.03 -1.59
N ASP A 5 -24.49 6.12 -0.85
CA ASP A 5 -23.62 7.29 -0.90
C ASP A 5 -22.27 7.06 -0.22
N TRP A 6 -22.22 6.16 0.77
CA TRP A 6 -20.98 5.79 1.47
C TRP A 6 -20.06 4.88 0.64
N TYR A 7 -20.61 4.22 -0.38
CA TYR A 7 -19.86 3.26 -1.20
C TYR A 7 -18.84 3.93 -2.11
N ARG A 8 -19.11 5.16 -2.57
CA ARG A 8 -18.20 5.92 -3.44
C ARG A 8 -16.90 6.32 -2.72
N PRO A 9 -16.94 7.00 -1.55
CA PRO A 9 -15.72 7.31 -0.81
C PRO A 9 -14.86 6.08 -0.51
N LEU A 10 -15.48 4.95 -0.19
CA LEU A 10 -14.71 3.74 0.09
C LEU A 10 -14.13 3.10 -1.17
N ALA A 11 -14.85 3.11 -2.30
CA ALA A 11 -14.29 2.69 -3.59
C ALA A 11 -13.08 3.54 -3.99
N ASP A 12 -13.10 4.85 -3.69
CA ASP A 12 -11.94 5.72 -3.87
C ASP A 12 -10.78 5.33 -2.95
N VAL A 13 -11.03 4.95 -1.70
CA VAL A 13 -10.00 4.42 -0.78
C VAL A 13 -9.39 3.12 -1.32
N TYR A 14 -10.19 2.21 -1.86
CA TYR A 14 -9.67 0.98 -2.48
C TYR A 14 -8.75 1.30 -3.66
N SER A 15 -9.22 2.16 -4.55
CA SER A 15 -8.45 2.59 -5.72
C SER A 15 -7.16 3.27 -5.31
N TYR A 16 -7.19 4.09 -4.26
CA TYR A 16 -6.00 4.70 -3.67
C TYR A 16 -5.00 3.64 -3.17
N GLY A 17 -5.47 2.63 -2.46
CA GLY A 17 -4.62 1.53 -1.99
C GLY A 17 -3.96 0.76 -3.14
N ILE A 18 -4.68 0.49 -4.22
CA ILE A 18 -4.10 -0.11 -5.44
C ILE A 18 -3.03 0.79 -6.04
N VAL A 19 -3.32 2.09 -6.24
CA VAL A 19 -2.35 3.06 -6.78
C VAL A 19 -1.10 3.16 -5.90
N LEU A 20 -1.25 3.09 -4.58
CA LEU A 20 -0.11 3.08 -3.65
C LEU A 20 0.76 1.83 -3.87
N MET A 21 0.17 0.64 -4.04
CA MET A 21 0.91 -0.57 -4.39
C MET A 21 1.59 -0.45 -5.76
N GLU A 22 0.92 0.13 -6.76
CA GLU A 22 1.50 0.37 -8.09
C GLU A 22 2.75 1.25 -8.02
N ILE A 23 2.70 2.32 -7.23
CA ILE A 23 3.82 3.26 -7.08
C ILE A 23 5.02 2.57 -6.43
N LEU A 24 4.78 1.80 -5.36
CA LEU A 24 5.85 1.18 -4.56
C LEU A 24 6.49 -0.02 -5.27
N THR A 25 5.70 -0.81 -6.00
CA THR A 25 6.18 -2.01 -6.71
C THR A 25 6.61 -1.70 -8.15
N ARG A 26 6.17 -0.56 -8.71
CA ARG A 26 6.26 -0.23 -10.14
C ARG A 26 5.60 -1.26 -11.05
N LYS A 27 4.60 -1.98 -10.53
CA LYS A 27 3.77 -2.93 -11.27
C LYS A 27 2.39 -2.36 -11.49
N LYS A 28 1.80 -2.62 -12.65
CA LYS A 28 0.40 -2.29 -12.94
C LYS A 28 -0.49 -3.45 -12.51
N PRO A 29 -1.74 -3.24 -12.07
CA PRO A 29 -2.67 -4.33 -11.76
C PRO A 29 -2.97 -5.21 -12.98
N THR A 30 -2.70 -4.68 -14.18
CA THR A 30 -2.84 -5.35 -15.48
C THR A 30 -1.53 -5.86 -16.07
N ASP A 31 -0.44 -5.88 -15.29
CA ASP A 31 0.83 -6.48 -15.72
C ASP A 31 0.65 -7.99 -16.01
N ASP A 32 1.31 -8.50 -17.04
CA ASP A 32 1.17 -9.89 -17.52
C ASP A 32 1.53 -10.94 -16.46
N MET A 33 2.23 -10.55 -15.39
CA MET A 33 2.50 -11.45 -14.26
C MET A 33 1.25 -11.75 -13.41
N PHE A 34 0.22 -10.90 -13.44
CA PHE A 34 -1.00 -11.05 -12.66
C PHE A 34 -2.07 -11.79 -13.46
N VAL A 35 -1.99 -13.13 -13.44
CA VAL A 35 -2.89 -14.03 -14.19
C VAL A 35 -3.76 -14.87 -13.27
N GLY A 36 -4.96 -15.22 -13.75
CA GLY A 36 -5.91 -16.03 -13.00
C GLY A 36 -6.38 -15.31 -11.73
N GLU A 37 -6.13 -15.90 -10.57
CA GLU A 37 -6.51 -15.35 -9.27
C GLU A 37 -5.41 -14.50 -8.61
N LEU A 38 -4.22 -14.39 -9.24
CA LEU A 38 -3.14 -13.59 -8.70
C LEU A 38 -3.38 -12.12 -9.06
N THR A 39 -3.62 -11.30 -8.04
CA THR A 39 -3.75 -9.85 -8.15
C THR A 39 -2.57 -9.15 -7.49
N ILE A 40 -2.34 -7.86 -7.83
CA ILE A 40 -1.32 -7.05 -7.16
C ILE A 40 -1.50 -7.03 -5.63
N ARG A 41 -2.76 -6.94 -5.16
CA ARG A 41 -3.09 -6.99 -3.73
C ARG A 41 -2.68 -8.33 -3.11
N ARG A 42 -3.05 -9.45 -3.74
CA ARG A 42 -2.71 -10.79 -3.25
C ARG A 42 -1.20 -11.01 -3.21
N TRP A 43 -0.51 -10.58 -4.26
CA TRP A 43 0.94 -10.66 -4.33
C TRP A 43 1.63 -9.84 -3.22
N VAL A 44 1.16 -8.61 -2.96
CA VAL A 44 1.64 -7.79 -1.84
C VAL A 44 1.32 -8.45 -0.49
N PHE A 45 0.10 -8.96 -0.31
CA PHE A 45 -0.32 -9.62 0.92
C PHE A 45 0.53 -10.86 1.23
N GLU A 46 0.80 -11.70 0.24
CA GLU A 46 1.62 -12.90 0.37
C GLU A 46 3.11 -12.58 0.63
N SER A 47 3.58 -11.40 0.24
CA SER A 47 4.96 -10.94 0.48
C SER A 47 5.13 -10.21 1.81
N PHE A 48 4.04 -9.80 2.46
CA PHE A 48 4.07 -8.98 3.66
C PHE A 48 4.14 -9.82 4.95
N PRO A 49 4.95 -9.45 5.96
CA PRO A 49 5.91 -8.34 5.99
C PRO A 49 7.34 -8.75 5.56
N ASP A 50 7.63 -10.04 5.47
CA ASP A 50 9.01 -10.54 5.49
C ASP A 50 9.73 -10.45 4.13
N SER A 51 8.98 -10.43 3.03
CA SER A 51 9.51 -10.42 1.65
C SER A 51 9.17 -9.14 0.90
N ILE A 52 8.81 -8.05 1.60
CA ILE A 52 8.42 -6.81 0.92
C ILE A 52 9.56 -6.20 0.09
N MET A 53 10.82 -6.40 0.51
CA MET A 53 11.99 -5.87 -0.17
C MET A 53 12.23 -6.53 -1.53
N ASP A 54 11.66 -7.72 -1.77
CA ASP A 54 11.76 -8.43 -3.04
C ASP A 54 10.77 -7.90 -4.10
N ILE A 55 9.71 -7.21 -3.65
CA ILE A 55 8.61 -6.76 -4.52
C ILE A 55 8.57 -5.24 -4.73
N VAL A 56 9.14 -4.47 -3.82
CA VAL A 56 9.23 -3.01 -3.92
C VAL A 56 10.37 -2.62 -4.86
N ASN A 57 10.10 -1.67 -5.75
CA ASN A 57 11.14 -1.13 -6.62
C ASN A 57 11.80 0.07 -5.94
N VAL A 58 12.92 -0.22 -5.29
CA VAL A 58 13.63 0.68 -4.39
C VAL A 58 15.05 0.86 -4.94
N ASP A 59 15.28 1.95 -5.68
CA ASP A 59 16.64 2.35 -6.02
C ASP A 59 17.36 2.74 -4.72
N VAL A 60 18.38 1.98 -4.33
CA VAL A 60 19.25 2.28 -3.18
C VAL A 60 20.58 2.81 -3.71
N PRO A 61 20.89 4.10 -3.49
CA PRO A 61 22.24 4.59 -3.71
C PRO A 61 23.24 3.83 -2.83
N ARG A 62 24.38 3.41 -3.39
CA ARG A 62 25.44 2.73 -2.62
C ARG A 62 25.93 3.64 -1.49
N GLY A 63 25.87 3.15 -0.24
CA GLY A 63 26.55 3.77 0.91
C GLY A 63 25.68 4.16 2.11
N GLU A 64 24.38 3.86 2.11
CA GLU A 64 23.45 4.26 3.18
C GLU A 64 22.80 3.06 3.88
N GLU A 65 23.58 2.19 4.52
CA GLU A 65 23.06 0.98 5.19
C GLU A 65 22.12 1.29 6.38
N GLU A 66 22.37 2.36 7.14
CA GLU A 66 21.45 2.84 8.19
C GLU A 66 20.10 3.33 7.62
N ASN A 67 20.07 3.76 6.35
CA ASN A 67 18.84 4.13 5.65
C ASN A 67 18.02 2.88 5.27
N ILE A 68 18.65 1.71 5.07
CA ILE A 68 17.94 0.50 4.60
C ILE A 68 16.89 0.03 5.60
N ASN A 69 17.22 -0.08 6.89
CA ASN A 69 16.26 -0.56 7.91
C ASN A 69 15.10 0.44 8.13
N ALA A 70 15.41 1.74 8.14
CA ALA A 70 14.39 2.78 8.26
C ALA A 70 13.47 2.80 7.04
N ARG A 71 14.05 2.65 5.84
CA ARG A 71 13.32 2.57 4.58
C ARG A 71 12.44 1.32 4.50
N GLU A 72 12.96 0.16 4.86
CA GLU A 72 12.19 -1.08 4.94
C GLU A 72 11.00 -0.90 5.89
N SER A 73 11.22 -0.31 7.07
CA SER A 73 10.17 -0.02 8.04
C SER A 73 9.09 0.92 7.47
N CYS A 74 9.51 2.00 6.78
CA CYS A 74 8.61 2.91 6.10
C CYS A 74 7.77 2.20 5.02
N LEU A 75 8.40 1.36 4.20
CA LEU A 75 7.73 0.59 3.16
C LEU A 75 6.75 -0.43 3.74
N LYS A 76 7.09 -1.09 4.85
CA LYS A 76 6.16 -1.97 5.57
C LYS A 76 4.92 -1.19 6.00
N LEU A 77 5.08 -0.01 6.59
CA LEU A 77 3.95 0.80 7.01
C LEU A 77 3.08 1.28 5.85
N LEU A 78 3.69 1.68 4.73
CA LEU A 78 2.96 2.10 3.53
C LEU A 78 2.21 0.95 2.86
N LEU A 79 2.83 -0.22 2.72
CA LEU A 79 2.18 -1.41 2.15
C LEU A 79 1.10 -1.96 3.08
N GLY A 80 1.32 -1.94 4.39
CA GLY A 80 0.29 -2.28 5.39
C GLY A 80 -0.93 -1.37 5.26
N LEU A 81 -0.71 -0.05 5.18
CA LEU A 81 -1.79 0.92 4.93
C LEU A 81 -2.52 0.64 3.61
N ALA A 82 -1.80 0.30 2.54
CA ALA A 82 -2.41 -0.07 1.25
C ALA A 82 -3.27 -1.34 1.34
N LEU A 83 -2.84 -2.35 2.09
CA LEU A 83 -3.60 -3.58 2.33
C LEU A 83 -4.90 -3.29 3.10
N GLU A 84 -4.85 -2.43 4.11
CA GLU A 84 -6.03 -2.00 4.86
C GLU A 84 -6.99 -1.14 4.00
N CYS A 85 -6.47 -0.34 3.08
CA CYS A 85 -7.28 0.39 2.10
C CYS A 85 -7.99 -0.55 1.11
N THR A 86 -7.45 -1.74 0.88
CA THR A 86 -7.93 -2.68 -0.14
C THR A 86 -8.67 -3.88 0.45
N VAL A 87 -9.20 -3.78 1.66
CA VAL A 87 -10.11 -4.80 2.22
C VAL A 87 -11.35 -4.89 1.33
N ASP A 88 -11.76 -6.11 0.97
CA ASP A 88 -12.84 -6.35 0.01
C ASP A 88 -14.19 -5.87 0.56
N LEU A 89 -14.44 -6.10 1.86
CA LEU A 89 -15.61 -5.60 2.57
C LEU A 89 -15.45 -4.09 2.84
N PRO A 90 -16.31 -3.24 2.25
CA PRO A 90 -16.18 -1.80 2.42
C PRO A 90 -16.36 -1.38 3.89
N GLU A 91 -17.20 -2.06 4.67
CA GLU A 91 -17.45 -1.74 6.09
C GLU A 91 -16.23 -1.98 6.99
N GLU A 92 -15.29 -2.81 6.54
CA GLU A 92 -14.03 -3.09 7.25
C GLU A 92 -12.87 -2.22 6.73
N ARG A 93 -13.11 -1.44 5.68
CA ARG A 93 -12.11 -0.56 5.06
C ARG A 93 -11.97 0.73 5.84
N LEU A 94 -10.75 1.24 5.91
CA LEU A 94 -10.48 2.58 6.44
C LEU A 94 -11.24 3.65 5.62
N ASP A 95 -11.67 4.71 6.29
CA ASP A 95 -12.05 5.93 5.57
C ASP A 95 -10.82 6.77 5.20
N MET A 96 -11.02 7.73 4.30
CA MET A 96 -9.92 8.56 3.79
C MET A 96 -9.31 9.48 4.86
N GLU A 97 -10.07 9.84 5.90
CA GLU A 97 -9.56 10.68 6.99
C GLU A 97 -8.51 9.91 7.79
N GLU A 98 -8.81 8.67 8.15
CA GLU A 98 -7.88 7.79 8.86
C GLU A 98 -6.64 7.48 8.01
N VAL A 99 -6.82 7.23 6.70
CA VAL A 99 -5.69 7.03 5.77
C VAL A 99 -4.76 8.25 5.76
N VAL A 100 -5.31 9.47 5.70
CA VAL A 100 -4.50 10.70 5.73
C VAL A 100 -3.78 10.88 7.07
N VAL A 101 -4.43 10.57 8.20
CA VAL A 101 -3.81 10.64 9.53
C VAL A 101 -2.61 9.70 9.61
N ARG A 102 -2.77 8.44 9.17
CA ARG A 102 -1.68 7.45 9.20
C ARG A 102 -0.55 7.83 8.24
N LEU A 103 -0.87 8.27 7.03
CA LEU A 103 0.15 8.70 6.07
C LEU A 103 0.97 9.88 6.59
N LYS A 104 0.34 10.84 7.27
CA LYS A 104 1.04 11.96 7.91
C LYS A 104 1.98 11.49 9.01
N LYS A 105 1.57 10.52 9.84
CA LYS A 105 2.43 9.92 10.86
C LYS A 105 3.67 9.27 10.25
N ILE A 106 3.50 8.44 9.22
CA ILE A 106 4.60 7.80 8.49
C ILE A 106 5.54 8.88 7.91
N LYS A 107 4.99 9.92 7.28
CA LYS A 107 5.80 11.03 6.74
C LYS A 107 6.63 11.72 7.82
N ILE A 108 6.07 11.99 9.00
CA ILE A 108 6.79 12.64 10.10
C ILE A 108 7.92 11.75 10.62
N GLU A 109 7.67 10.45 10.73
CA GLU A 109 8.64 9.49 11.28
C GLU A 109 9.85 9.28 10.37
N PHE A 110 9.67 9.29 9.04
CA PHE A 110 10.73 8.90 8.10
C PHE A 110 11.24 10.02 7.17
N LEU A 111 10.58 11.18 7.12
CA LEU A 111 10.91 12.27 6.18
C LEU A 111 11.00 13.65 6.87
N SER A 112 11.24 13.69 8.18
CA SER A 112 11.45 14.93 8.95
C SER A 112 12.90 15.41 8.95
#